data_AF-A0A7C5UR28-F1
#
_entry.id   AF-A0A7C5UR28-F1
#
_cell.length_a   1.000
_cell.length_b   1.000
_cell.length_c   1.000
_cell.angle_alpha   90.00
_cell.angle_beta   90.00
_cell.angle_gamma   90.00
#
_symmetry.space_group_name_H-M   'P 1'
#
loop_
_entity.id
_entity.type
_entity.pdbx_description
1 polymer ?
#
loop_
_entity_poly.entity_id
_entity_poly.type
_entity_poly.pdbx_seq_one_letter_code
_entity_poly.pdbx_strand_id
1 'polypeptide(L)'
;ETENMDTTSLASLTAGNIAATGGLAKLLGEKEFSILFHEGERDNLHINLIGQRVILVVIFDDRSTLGLVRLRVKKSSEELAQIFDRLMKKAEAEATGGQASPFSEITDEDIENLFRE
;
A
#
# COMPACT_ATOMS: atom_id res chain seq x y z
N GLU A 1 16.76 1.63 -13.47
CA GLU A 1 17.36 0.81 -12.39
C GLU A 1 16.33 0.10 -11.51
N THR A 2 15.06 0.50 -11.47
CA THR A 2 14.00 -0.21 -10.71
C THR A 2 13.44 -1.46 -11.40
N GLU A 3 13.78 -1.74 -12.66
CA GLU A 3 13.20 -2.86 -13.45
C GLU A 3 13.53 -4.27 -12.90
N ASN A 4 14.54 -4.40 -12.03
CA ASN A 4 14.91 -5.69 -11.42
C ASN A 4 14.58 -5.77 -9.92
N MET A 5 13.82 -4.83 -9.37
CA MET A 5 13.40 -4.91 -7.97
C MET A 5 12.21 -5.87 -7.84
N ASP A 6 12.33 -6.84 -6.95
CA ASP A 6 11.19 -7.66 -6.52
C ASP A 6 10.24 -6.81 -5.67
N THR A 7 9.25 -6.23 -6.35
CA THR A 7 8.23 -5.37 -5.75
C THR A 7 7.32 -6.13 -4.81
N THR A 8 7.15 -7.45 -4.99
CA THR A 8 6.31 -8.29 -4.14
C THR A 8 6.99 -8.48 -2.79
N SER A 9 8.27 -8.86 -2.79
CA SER A 9 9.07 -8.94 -1.58
C SER A 9 9.17 -7.59 -0.86
N LEU A 10 9.38 -6.50 -1.60
CA LEU A 10 9.38 -5.15 -1.03
C LEU A 10 8.04 -4.80 -0.36
N ALA A 11 6.91 -5.12 -1.00
CA ALA A 11 5.59 -4.88 -0.44
C ALA A 11 5.38 -5.66 0.86
N SER A 12 5.73 -6.95 0.90
CA SER A 12 5.64 -7.79 2.10
C SER A 12 6.51 -7.26 3.24
N LEU A 13 7.76 -6.91 2.96
CA LEU A 13 8.69 -6.35 3.96
C LEU A 13 8.21 -5.00 4.49
N THR A 14 7.71 -4.12 3.61
CA THR A 14 7.18 -2.81 3.99
C THR A 14 5.94 -2.97 4.87
N ALA A 15 5.01 -3.87 4.52
CA ALA A 15 3.84 -4.15 5.33
C ALA A 15 4.22 -4.67 6.73
N GLY A 16 5.21 -5.58 6.81
CA GLY A 16 5.77 -6.04 8.07
C GLY A 16 6.38 -4.91 8.92
N ASN A 17 7.12 -3.99 8.29
CA ASN A 17 7.70 -2.82 8.95
C ASN A 17 6.62 -1.89 9.55
N ILE A 18 5.56 -1.59 8.78
CA ILE A 18 4.44 -0.78 9.27
C ILE A 18 3.72 -1.47 10.44
N ALA A 19 3.47 -2.78 10.34
CA ALA A 19 2.85 -3.54 11.43
C ALA A 19 3.69 -3.49 12.72
N ALA A 20 5.01 -3.70 12.61
CA ALA A 20 5.91 -3.65 13.76
C ALA A 20 6.01 -2.24 14.38
N THR A 21 6.10 -1.20 13.54
CA THR A 21 6.17 0.20 14.01
C THR A 21 4.84 0.70 14.58
N GLY A 22 3.72 0.08 14.23
CA GLY A 22 2.44 0.27 14.93
C GLY A 22 2.50 -0.15 16.41
N GLY A 23 3.26 -1.21 16.73
CA GLY A 23 3.54 -1.61 18.10
C GLY A 23 4.33 -0.54 18.88
N LEU A 24 5.33 0.06 18.23
CA LEU A 24 6.09 1.18 18.79
C LEU A 24 5.22 2.41 19.03
N ALA A 25 4.35 2.77 18.07
CA ALA A 25 3.43 3.89 18.22
C ALA A 25 2.56 3.71 19.48
N LYS A 26 1.98 2.52 19.66
CA LYS A 26 1.17 2.19 20.84
C LYS A 26 1.96 2.32 22.16
N LEU A 27 3.22 1.86 22.18
CA LEU A 27 4.08 1.99 23.37
C LEU A 27 4.38 3.45 23.73
N LEU A 28 4.48 4.31 22.72
CA LEU A 28 4.75 5.74 22.87
C LEU A 28 3.48 6.58 23.08
N GLY A 29 2.30 5.96 23.05
CA GLY A 29 1.01 6.65 23.15
C GLY A 29 0.60 7.37 21.86
N GLU A 30 1.29 7.10 20.76
CA GLU A 30 0.96 7.62 19.44
C GLU A 30 -0.09 6.74 18.75
N LYS A 31 -0.91 7.36 17.90
CA LYS A 31 -1.89 6.61 17.09
C LYS A 31 -1.18 5.71 16.09
N GLU A 32 -0.25 6.29 15.33
CA GLU A 32 0.56 5.63 14.30
C GLU A 32 1.70 6.53 13.81
N PHE A 33 2.75 5.94 13.26
CA PHE A 33 3.73 6.66 12.46
C PHE A 33 3.27 6.70 11.01
N SER A 34 2.67 7.82 10.59
CA SER A 34 2.10 7.97 9.25
C SER A 34 3.15 8.18 8.15
N ILE A 35 4.37 8.56 8.53
CA ILE A 35 5.49 8.81 7.62
C ILE A 35 6.74 8.16 8.20
N LEU A 36 7.38 7.28 7.44
CA LEU A 36 8.68 6.70 7.77
C LEU A 36 9.69 7.05 6.68
N PHE A 37 10.91 7.33 7.11
CA PHE A 37 12.03 7.59 6.21
C PHE A 37 13.20 6.68 6.59
N HIS A 38 13.73 5.95 5.61
CA HIS A 38 14.91 5.12 5.79
C HIS A 38 15.99 5.64 4.85
N GLU A 39 17.11 6.05 5.43
CA GLU A 39 18.27 6.52 4.70
C GLU A 39 19.15 5.33 4.33
N GLY A 40 19.56 5.27 3.07
CA GLY A 40 20.49 4.27 2.57
C GLY A 40 21.70 4.93 1.94
N GLU A 41 22.76 4.15 1.67
CA GLU A 41 23.99 4.67 1.07
C GLU A 41 23.81 5.17 -0.37
N ARG A 42 22.83 4.62 -1.10
CA ARG A 42 22.53 4.97 -2.50
C ARG A 42 21.09 5.41 -2.67
N ASP A 43 20.18 4.58 -2.16
CA ASP A 43 18.74 4.78 -2.29
C ASP A 43 18.12 5.03 -0.93
N ASN A 44 17.19 5.97 -0.89
CA ASN A 44 16.39 6.29 0.27
C ASN A 44 14.95 5.81 0.07
N LEU A 45 14.30 5.42 1.16
CA LEU A 45 12.90 5.01 1.15
C LEU A 45 12.06 6.01 1.94
N HIS A 46 11.03 6.55 1.27
CA HIS A 46 9.95 7.29 1.90
C HIS A 46 8.69 6.43 1.90
N ILE A 47 8.18 6.10 3.08
CA ILE A 47 6.97 5.30 3.26
C ILE A 47 5.89 6.20 3.86
N ASN A 48 4.70 6.20 3.27
CA ASN A 48 3.56 7.03 3.69
C ASN A 48 2.31 6.15 3.81
N LEU A 49 1.65 6.21 4.97
CA LEU A 49 0.37 5.53 5.18
C LEU A 49 -0.79 6.45 4.78
N ILE A 50 -1.54 6.05 3.75
CA ILE A 50 -2.67 6.79 3.21
C ILE A 50 -3.97 6.16 3.73
N GLY A 51 -4.76 6.96 4.46
CA GLY A 51 -6.09 6.57 4.92
C GLY A 51 -6.11 5.33 5.84
N GLN A 52 -5.00 4.99 6.51
CA GLN A 52 -4.82 3.80 7.37
C GLN A 52 -4.99 2.46 6.63
N ARG A 53 -4.98 2.45 5.29
CA ARG A 53 -5.29 1.24 4.50
C ARG A 53 -4.27 0.97 3.41
N VAL A 54 -3.66 2.01 2.86
CA VAL A 54 -2.74 1.91 1.72
C VAL A 54 -1.37 2.43 2.12
N ILE A 55 -0.34 1.68 1.77
CA ILE A 55 1.05 2.07 2.00
C ILE A 55 1.64 2.54 0.67
N LEU A 56 2.03 3.82 0.58
CA LEU A 56 2.77 4.36 -0.55
C LEU A 56 4.26 4.32 -0.23
N VAL A 57 5.03 3.62 -1.06
CA VAL A 57 6.49 3.56 -0.98
C VAL A 57 7.09 4.33 -2.14
N VAL A 58 8.02 5.24 -1.85
CA VAL A 58 8.82 5.96 -2.83
C VAL A 58 10.29 5.68 -2.57
N ILE A 59 10.97 5.18 -3.61
CA ILE A 59 12.41 4.95 -3.61
C ILE A 59 13.05 6.05 -4.45
N PHE A 60 14.08 6.70 -3.94
CA PHE A 60 14.76 7.78 -4.64
C PHE A 60 16.23 7.89 -4.23
N ASP A 61 17.05 8.32 -5.18
CA ASP A 61 18.49 8.52 -4.98
C ASP A 61 18.82 10.00 -4.65
N ASP A 62 20.12 10.28 -4.55
CA ASP A 62 20.69 11.60 -4.25
C ASP A 62 20.35 12.71 -5.27
N ARG A 63 19.82 12.35 -6.45
CA ARG A 63 19.32 13.33 -7.44
C ARG A 63 18.03 13.99 -6.99
N SER A 64 17.36 13.43 -5.97
CA SER A 64 16.13 13.96 -5.39
C SER A 64 16.31 14.27 -3.90
N THR A 65 15.87 15.46 -3.47
CA THR A 65 15.90 15.82 -2.05
C THR A 65 14.67 15.27 -1.32
N LEU A 66 14.83 14.92 -0.05
CA LEU A 66 13.71 14.49 0.81
C LEU A 66 12.57 15.52 0.84
N GLY A 67 12.90 16.81 0.83
CA GLY A 67 11.91 17.88 0.79
C GLY A 67 11.04 17.86 -0.49
N LEU A 68 11.67 17.66 -1.65
CA LEU A 68 10.96 17.55 -2.92
C LEU A 68 10.09 16.29 -2.99
N VAL A 69 10.60 15.17 -2.48
CA VAL A 69 9.85 13.92 -2.39
C VAL A 69 8.63 14.09 -1.50
N ARG A 70 8.79 14.66 -0.29
CA ARG A 70 7.68 14.94 0.63
C ARG A 70 6.61 15.84 -0.01
N LEU A 71 7.02 16.87 -0.74
CA LEU A 71 6.09 17.77 -1.43
C LEU A 71 5.25 17.02 -2.46
N ARG A 72 5.89 16.18 -3.29
CA ARG A 72 5.22 15.38 -4.31
C ARG A 72 4.31 14.32 -3.69
N VAL A 73 4.81 13.58 -2.71
CA VAL A 73 4.04 12.56 -1.98
C VAL A 73 2.80 13.17 -1.35
N LYS A 74 2.90 14.34 -0.70
CA LYS A 74 1.73 15.00 -0.11
C LYS A 74 0.62 15.23 -1.14
N LYS A 75 0.96 15.81 -2.30
CA LYS A 75 -0.02 16.08 -3.36
C LYS A 75 -0.62 14.79 -3.91
N SER A 76 0.21 13.79 -4.20
CA SER A 76 -0.25 12.50 -4.72
C SER A 76 -1.09 11.72 -3.70
N SER A 77 -0.76 11.77 -2.40
CA SER A 77 -1.53 11.12 -1.35
C SER A 77 -2.94 11.70 -1.21
N GLU A 78 -3.11 13.02 -1.39
CA GLU A 78 -4.42 13.68 -1.38
C GLU A 78 -5.29 13.20 -2.57
N GLU A 79 -4.71 13.11 -3.77
CA GLU A 79 -5.39 12.60 -4.97
C GLU A 79 -5.74 11.11 -4.83
N LEU A 80 -4.81 10.29 -4.32
CA LEU A 80 -5.01 8.87 -4.08
C LEU A 80 -6.10 8.61 -3.03
N ALA A 81 -6.13 9.38 -1.94
CA ALA A 81 -7.16 9.25 -0.92
C ALA A 81 -8.58 9.41 -1.52
N GLN A 82 -8.78 10.41 -2.40
CA GLN A 82 -10.06 10.61 -3.09
C GLN A 82 -10.42 9.47 -4.05
N ILE A 83 -9.43 8.83 -4.68
CA ILE A 83 -9.64 7.66 -5.52
C ILE A 83 -10.08 6.47 -4.66
N PHE A 84 -9.37 6.20 -3.56
CA PHE A 84 -9.71 5.10 -2.66
C PHE A 84 -11.08 5.27 -1.99
N ASP A 85 -11.43 6.48 -1.57
CA ASP A 85 -12.76 6.76 -1.02
C ASP A 85 -13.89 6.46 -2.02
N ARG A 86 -13.69 6.79 -3.30
CA ARG A 86 -14.65 6.47 -4.36
C ARG A 86 -14.74 4.97 -4.62
N LEU A 87 -13.60 4.28 -4.65
CA LEU A 87 -13.55 2.82 -4.83
C LEU A 87 -14.26 2.09 -3.69
N MET A 88 -14.06 2.52 -2.45
CA MET A 88 -14.72 1.93 -1.28
C MET A 88 -16.24 2.11 -1.34
N LYS A 89 -16.71 3.33 -1.65
CA LYS A 89 -18.15 3.58 -1.81
C LYS A 89 -18.77 2.72 -2.91
N LYS A 90 -18.05 2.50 -4.01
CA LYS A 90 -18.51 1.62 -5.09
C LYS A 90 -18.56 0.16 -4.63
N ALA A 91 -17.52 -0.33 -3.96
CA ALA A 91 -17.47 -1.70 -3.43
C ALA A 91 -18.58 -1.96 -2.39
N GLU A 92 -18.88 -1.00 -1.52
CA GLU A 92 -19.98 -1.09 -0.54
C GLU A 92 -21.36 -1.10 -1.23
N ALA A 93 -21.53 -0.32 -2.31
CA ALA A 93 -22.76 -0.32 -3.09
C ALA A 93 -22.96 -1.63 -3.87
N GLU A 94 -21.89 -2.21 -4.42
CA GLU A 94 -21.91 -3.53 -5.09
C GLU A 94 -22.12 -4.69 -4.11
N ALA A 95 -21.67 -4.57 -2.85
CA ALA A 95 -21.94 -5.58 -1.83
C ALA A 95 -23.41 -5.58 -1.35
N THR A 96 -24.13 -4.47 -1.52
CA THR A 96 -25.53 -4.30 -1.07
C THR A 96 -26.54 -4.43 -2.21
N GLY A 97 -26.18 -4.07 -3.44
CA GLY A 97 -26.94 -4.37 -4.64
C GLY A 97 -26.48 -5.70 -5.20
N GLY A 98 -27.35 -6.73 -5.22
CA GLY A 98 -27.05 -8.11 -5.63
C GLY A 98 -26.63 -8.31 -7.10
N GLN A 99 -25.70 -7.51 -7.61
CA GLN A 99 -24.94 -7.83 -8.80
C GLN A 99 -24.14 -9.09 -8.52
N ALA A 100 -24.26 -10.04 -9.44
CA ALA A 100 -23.57 -11.31 -9.36
C ALA A 100 -22.06 -11.04 -9.22
N SER A 101 -21.47 -11.59 -8.16
CA SER A 101 -20.02 -11.55 -7.95
C SER A 101 -19.32 -11.95 -9.26
N PRO A 102 -18.18 -11.36 -9.63
CA PRO A 102 -17.39 -11.84 -10.77
C PRO A 102 -16.95 -13.31 -10.62
N PHE A 103 -17.15 -13.90 -9.45
CA PHE A 103 -16.93 -15.32 -9.15
C PHE A 103 -18.22 -16.16 -9.11
N SER A 104 -19.38 -15.59 -9.46
CA SER A 104 -20.67 -16.29 -9.44
C SER A 104 -20.76 -17.45 -10.44
N GLU A 105 -19.87 -17.46 -11.44
CA GLU A 105 -19.75 -18.52 -12.45
C GLU A 105 -18.63 -19.54 -12.12
N ILE A 106 -17.87 -19.36 -11.03
CA ILE A 106 -16.82 -20.31 -10.64
C ILE A 106 -17.45 -21.56 -10.03
N THR A 107 -17.15 -22.73 -10.59
CA THR A 107 -17.58 -24.03 -10.10
C THR A 107 -16.54 -24.68 -9.20
N ASP A 108 -16.95 -25.67 -8.39
CA ASP A 108 -16.01 -26.48 -7.60
C ASP A 108 -14.97 -27.21 -8.49
N GLU A 109 -15.35 -27.53 -9.73
CA GLU A 109 -14.46 -28.14 -10.73
C GLU A 109 -13.36 -27.17 -11.20
N ASP A 110 -13.67 -25.89 -11.35
CA ASP A 110 -12.68 -24.84 -11.66
C ASP A 110 -11.67 -24.65 -10.52
N ILE A 111 -12.15 -24.75 -9.27
CA ILE A 111 -11.29 -24.69 -8.07
C ILE A 111 -10.36 -25.90 -8.04
N GLU A 112 -10.87 -27.11 -8.29
CA GLU A 112 -10.07 -28.33 -8.25
C GLU A 112 -8.99 -28.35 -9.35
N ASN A 113 -9.28 -27.78 -10.52
CA ASN A 113 -8.31 -27.63 -11.61
C ASN A 113 -7.16 -26.65 -11.28
N LEU A 114 -7.36 -25.68 -10.39
CA LEU A 114 -6.33 -24.73 -9.96
C LEU A 114 -5.22 -25.39 -9.11
N PHE A 115 -5.53 -26.47 -8.39
CA PHE A 115 -4.61 -27.16 -7.48
C PHE A 115 -4.00 -28.44 -8.08
N ARG A 116 -4.21 -28.69 -9.38
CA ARG A 116 -3.68 -29.88 -10.08
C ARG A 116 -2.34 -29.65 -10.79
N GLU A 117 -1.72 -28.48 -10.63
CA GLU A 117 -0.28 -28.25 -10.90
C GLU A 117 0.57 -28.54 -9.66
#